data_AF-Q90YZ2-F1
#
_entry.id   AF-Q90YZ2-F1
#
_cell.length_a   1.000
_cell.length_b   1.000
_cell.length_c   1.000
_cell.angle_alpha   90.00
_cell.angle_beta   90.00
_cell.angle_gamma   90.00
#
_symmetry.space_group_name_H-M   'P 1'
#
loop_
_entity.id
_entity.type
_entity.pdbx_description
1 polymer ?
#
loop_
_entity_poly.entity_id
_entity_poly.type
_entity_poly.pdbx_seq_one_letter_code
_entity_poly.pdbx_strand_id
1 'polypeptide(L)' 'LSDIAQRIVAPGKGILAADESTGTMGKRLQKINVENSEENRRYFRDLLFSVDPSISNSV' A
#
# COMPACT_ATOMS: atom_id res chain seq x y z
N LEU A 1 18.84 4.81 14.02
CA LEU A 1 18.61 4.25 12.67
C LEU A 1 18.60 2.72 12.67
N SER A 2 19.57 2.06 13.31
CA SER A 2 19.63 0.58 13.42
C SER A 2 18.30 -0.04 13.90
N ASP A 3 17.72 0.48 14.98
CA ASP A 3 16.48 -0.08 15.56
C ASP A 3 15.28 0.03 14.62
N ILE A 4 15.19 1.11 13.83
CA ILE A 4 14.13 1.29 12.84
C ILE A 4 14.33 0.29 11.70
N ALA A 5 15.55 0.16 11.19
CA ALA A 5 15.87 -0.79 10.14
C ALA A 5 15.56 -2.23 10.57
N GLN A 6 15.92 -2.61 11.80
CA GLN A 6 15.62 -3.93 12.37
C GLN A 6 14.11 -4.20 12.46
N ARG A 7 13.30 -3.18 12.79
CA ARG A 7 11.83 -3.31 12.80
C ARG A 7 11.26 -3.51 11.40
N ILE A 8 11.81 -2.83 10.40
CA ILE A 8 11.39 -2.96 8.99
C ILE A 8 11.71 -4.36 8.45
N VAL A 9 12.80 -4.99 8.91
CA VAL A 9 13.23 -6.34 8.46
C VAL A 9 12.92 -7.46 9.45
N ALA A 10 11.92 -7.25 10.33
CA ALA A 10 11.55 -8.24 11.33
C ALA A 10 11.20 -9.60 10.69
N PRO A 11 11.65 -10.74 11.24
CA PRO A 11 11.34 -12.06 10.69
C PRO A 11 9.83 -12.28 10.54
N GLY A 12 9.41 -12.73 9.36
CA GLY A 12 7.99 -12.96 9.06
C GLY A 12 7.22 -11.70 8.62
N LYS A 13 7.84 -10.52 8.62
CA LYS A 13 7.27 -9.28 8.09
C LYS A 13 7.94 -8.84 6.79
N GLY A 14 7.19 -8.10 5.97
CA GLY A 14 7.64 -7.50 4.72
C GLY A 14 7.26 -6.03 4.61
N ILE A 15 7.46 -5.46 3.43
CA ILE A 15 7.15 -4.05 3.14
C ILE A 15 6.05 -3.98 2.09
N LEU A 16 4.98 -3.25 2.39
CA LEU A 16 3.97 -2.87 1.40
C LEU A 16 4.38 -1.57 0.71
N ALA A 17 4.86 -1.66 -0.53
CA ALA A 17 5.16 -0.50 -1.36
C ALA A 17 3.87 0.05 -2.01
N ALA A 18 3.25 1.04 -1.37
CA ALA A 18 2.05 1.77 -1.84
C ALA A 18 2.37 3.20 -2.33
N ASP A 19 3.61 3.41 -2.79
CA ASP A 19 4.23 4.68 -3.17
C ASP A 19 4.08 5.00 -4.68
N GLU A 20 3.11 4.39 -5.37
CA GLU A 20 2.96 4.61 -6.79
C GLU A 20 2.63 6.06 -7.15
N SER A 21 3.36 6.58 -8.15
CA SER A 21 3.09 7.89 -8.75
C SER A 21 1.68 7.97 -9.33
N THR A 22 1.18 9.20 -9.55
CA THR A 22 -0.14 9.44 -10.16
C THR A 22 -0.31 8.73 -11.51
N GLY A 23 0.74 8.66 -12.32
CA GLY A 23 0.72 7.96 -13.61
C GLY A 23 0.68 6.45 -13.47
N THR A 24 1.48 5.89 -12.55
CA THR A 24 1.51 4.44 -12.28
C THR A 24 0.18 3.97 -11.69
N MET A 25 -0.37 4.71 -10.72
CA MET A 25 -1.67 4.41 -10.12
C MET A 25 -2.80 4.54 -11.13
N GLY A 26 -2.75 5.53 -12.03
CA GLY A 26 -3.72 5.67 -13.13
C GLY A 26 -3.78 4.43 -14.01
N LYS A 27 -2.63 3.86 -14.40
CA LYS A 27 -2.58 2.61 -15.17
C LYS A 27 -3.18 1.43 -14.39
N ARG A 28 -3.01 1.38 -13.06
CA ARG A 28 -3.57 0.33 -12.20
C ARG A 28 -5.09 0.43 -12.10
N LEU A 29 -5.63 1.63 -11.88
CA LEU A 29 -7.07 1.89 -11.79
C LEU A 29 -7.78 1.67 -13.14
N GLN A 30 -7.16 2.08 -14.26
CA GLN A 30 -7.72 1.85 -15.60
C GLN A 30 -7.87 0.38 -15.94
N LYS A 31 -6.97 -0.50 -15.48
CA LYS A 31 -7.08 -1.96 -15.68
C LYS A 31 -8.34 -2.56 -15.05
N ILE A 32 -8.91 -1.89 -14.05
CA ILE A 32 -10.15 -2.29 -13.37
C ILE A 32 -11.32 -1.35 -13.68
N ASN A 33 -11.21 -0.54 -14.74
CA ASN A 33 -12.22 0.43 -15.19
C ASN A 33 -12.60 1.49 -14.13
N VAL A 34 -11.65 1.87 -13.28
CA VAL A 34 -11.83 2.93 -12.27
C VAL A 34 -11.15 4.22 -12.74
N GLU A 35 -11.82 5.35 -12.56
CA GLU A 35 -11.28 6.67 -12.89
C GLU A 35 -10.06 7.03 -12.01
N ASN A 36 -9.05 7.68 -12.59
CA ASN A 36 -7.89 8.18 -11.85
C ASN A 36 -8.15 9.52 -11.14
N SER A 37 -9.17 9.56 -10.26
CA SER A 37 -9.42 10.70 -9.38
C SER A 37 -8.55 10.62 -8.12
N GLU A 38 -8.33 11.76 -7.45
CA GLU A 38 -7.64 11.78 -6.15
C GLU A 38 -8.36 10.92 -5.11
N GLU A 39 -9.68 11.01 -5.09
CA GLU A 39 -10.53 10.25 -4.20
C GLU A 39 -10.39 8.74 -4.41
N ASN A 40 -10.35 8.25 -5.65
CA ASN A 40 -10.13 6.83 -5.93
C ASN A 40 -8.73 6.37 -5.54
N ARG A 41 -7.70 7.22 -5.67
CA ARG A 41 -6.35 6.92 -5.16
C ARG A 41 -6.32 6.87 -3.63
N ARG A 42 -7.09 7.73 -2.96
CA ARG A 42 -7.24 7.72 -1.50
C ARG A 42 -7.95 6.44 -1.06
N TYR A 43 -9.09 6.10 -1.66
CA TYR A 43 -9.83 4.88 -1.36
C TYR A 43 -9.00 3.61 -1.59
N PHE A 44 -8.22 3.56 -2.66
CA PHE A 44 -7.32 2.44 -2.91
C PHE A 44 -6.31 2.25 -1.77
N ARG A 45 -5.68 3.33 -1.28
CA ARG A 45 -4.73 3.26 -0.15
C ARG A 45 -5.43 2.97 1.17
N ASP A 46 -6.59 3.58 1.40
CA ASP A 46 -7.40 3.34 2.59
C ASP A 46 -7.80 1.88 2.69
N LEU A 47 -8.23 1.27 1.58
CA LEU A 47 -8.51 -0.17 1.50
C LEU A 47 -7.29 -1.00 1.92
N LEU A 48 -6.09 -0.70 1.39
CA LEU A 48 -4.86 -1.42 1.73
C LEU A 48 -4.51 -1.37 3.22
N PHE A 49 -4.85 -0.27 3.91
CA PHE A 49 -4.52 -0.06 5.33
C PHE A 49 -5.66 -0.42 6.29
N SER A 50 -6.88 -0.61 5.77
CA SER A 50 -8.08 -0.97 6.54
C SER A 50 -8.52 -2.43 6.35
N VAL A 51 -7.71 -3.24 5.66
CA VAL A 51 -7.92 -4.69 5.60
C VAL A 51 -7.84 -5.34 6.99
N ASP A 52 -8.12 -6.64 7.05
CA ASP A 52 -8.12 -7.42 8.28
C ASP A 52 -6.89 -7.17 9.17
N PRO A 53 -7.04 -7.06 10.50
CA PRO A 53 -5.94 -6.80 11.43
C PRO A 53 -4.74 -7.77 11.30
N SER A 54 -4.96 -8.98 10.75
CA SER A 54 -3.89 -9.94 10.45
C SER A 54 -2.81 -9.40 9.52
N ILE A 55 -3.08 -8.34 8.74
CA ILE A 55 -2.07 -7.67 7.89
C ILE A 55 -0.88 -7.19 8.72
N SER A 56 -1.10 -6.76 9.97
CA SER A 56 -0.06 -6.30 10.89
C SER A 56 0.93 -7.38 11.31
N ASN A 57 0.61 -8.66 11.07
CA ASN A 57 1.54 -9.77 11.30
C ASN A 57 2.50 -9.97 10.12
N SER A 58 2.15 -9.44 8.94
CA SER A 58 2.87 -9.70 7.69
C SER A 58 3.56 -8.46 7.11
N VAL A 59 3.13 -7.25 7.51
CA VAL A 59 3.66 -5.95 7.07
C VAL A 59 3.93 -5.07 8.29
#